data_AF-A0A7L4KAB0-F1
#
_entry.id   AF-A0A7L4KAB0-F1
#
_cell.length_a   1.000
_cell.length_b   1.000
_cell.length_c   1.000
_cell.angle_alpha   90.00
_cell.angle_beta   90.00
_cell.angle_gamma   90.00
#
_symmetry.space_group_name_H-M   'P 1'
#
loop_
_entity.id
_entity.type
_entity.pdbx_description
1 polymer ?
#
loop_
_entity_poly.entity_id
_entity_poly.type
_entity_poly.pdbx_seq_one_letter_code
_entity_poly.pdbx_strand_id
1 'polypeptide(L)'
;MLKRNCFASVFEKYFKFQEEGKEGEKRAVIHYRDDETMYVEAKKDRVTVVFSTVFKDDDDVVIGKVFMQEFKEGRRASHTAPQVLFSHREPPLELKDTDAAVGDNIGYITF
;
A
#
# COMPACT_ATOMS: atom_id res chain seq x y z
N MET A 1 -14.73 -16.83 -0.25
CA MET A 1 -14.42 -16.22 -1.57
C MET A 1 -15.16 -14.91 -1.83
N LEU A 2 -16.37 -14.71 -1.31
CA LEU A 2 -17.16 -13.48 -1.57
C LEU A 2 -16.39 -12.18 -1.31
N LYS A 3 -15.88 -11.96 -0.09
CA LYS A 3 -15.09 -10.76 0.27
C LYS A 3 -13.92 -10.53 -0.69
N ARG A 4 -13.14 -11.59 -0.98
CA ARG A 4 -12.00 -11.52 -1.90
C ARG A 4 -12.44 -11.07 -3.29
N ASN A 5 -13.51 -11.65 -3.82
CA ASN A 5 -14.01 -11.32 -5.16
C ASN A 5 -14.56 -9.88 -5.22
N CYS A 6 -15.15 -9.37 -4.14
CA CYS A 6 -15.54 -7.95 -4.07
C CYS A 6 -14.34 -6.99 -4.13
N PHE A 7 -13.21 -7.36 -3.52
CA PHE A 7 -11.98 -6.56 -3.59
C PHE A 7 -11.21 -6.76 -4.90
N ALA A 8 -11.33 -7.91 -5.56
CA ALA A 8 -10.54 -8.24 -6.75
C ALA A 8 -10.72 -7.23 -7.89
N SER A 9 -11.93 -6.68 -8.06
CA SER A 9 -12.25 -5.80 -9.18
C SER A 9 -11.39 -4.54 -9.25
N VAL A 10 -10.95 -3.99 -8.10
CA VAL A 10 -10.06 -2.83 -8.12
C VAL A 10 -8.68 -3.23 -8.63
N PHE A 11 -8.12 -4.35 -8.18
CA PHE A 11 -6.80 -4.79 -8.64
C PHE A 11 -6.81 -5.14 -10.13
N GLU A 12 -7.81 -5.89 -10.60
CA GLU A 12 -7.95 -6.25 -12.02
C GLU A 12 -8.00 -5.00 -12.92
N LYS A 13 -8.71 -3.95 -12.48
CA LYS A 13 -8.78 -2.68 -13.21
C LYS A 13 -7.40 -2.02 -13.37
N TYR A 14 -6.62 -1.92 -12.30
CA TYR A 14 -5.31 -1.24 -12.35
C TYR A 14 -4.24 -2.09 -13.02
N PHE A 15 -4.32 -3.42 -12.91
CA PHE A 15 -3.47 -4.33 -13.67
C PHE A 15 -3.71 -4.15 -15.17
N LYS A 16 -4.98 -4.05 -15.59
CA LYS A 16 -5.34 -3.77 -16.97
C LYS A 16 -4.87 -2.39 -17.44
N PHE A 17 -4.95 -1.35 -16.60
CA PHE A 17 -4.40 -0.04 -16.94
C PHE A 17 -2.90 -0.09 -17.22
N GLN A 18 -2.14 -0.80 -16.38
CA GLN A 18 -0.70 -0.96 -16.58
C GLN A 18 -0.39 -1.79 -17.84
N GLU A 19 -1.11 -2.88 -18.07
CA GLU A 19 -0.97 -3.74 -19.26
C GLU A 19 -1.26 -2.97 -20.57
N GLU A 20 -2.27 -2.10 -20.56
CA GLU A 20 -2.64 -1.25 -21.70
C GLU A 20 -1.75 0.01 -21.84
N GLY A 21 -0.81 0.25 -20.93
CA GLY A 21 0.03 1.45 -20.92
C GLY A 21 -0.72 2.75 -20.62
N LYS A 22 -1.86 2.67 -19.93
CA LYS A 22 -2.66 3.83 -19.52
C LYS A 22 -2.07 4.46 -18.26
N GLU A 23 -1.28 5.50 -18.46
CA GLU A 23 -0.65 6.28 -17.39
C GLU A 23 -1.52 7.47 -16.97
N GLY A 24 -1.35 7.93 -15.72
CA GLY A 24 -2.02 9.15 -15.23
C GLY A 24 -3.50 8.98 -14.87
N GLU A 25 -4.02 7.75 -14.92
CA GLU A 25 -5.35 7.43 -14.43
C GLU A 25 -5.49 7.75 -12.94
N LYS A 26 -6.63 8.31 -12.54
CA LYS A 26 -6.88 8.67 -11.14
C LYS A 26 -6.79 7.43 -10.26
N ARG A 27 -5.91 7.45 -9.26
CA ARG A 27 -5.76 6.38 -8.27
C ARG A 27 -7.07 6.01 -7.57
N ALA A 28 -7.15 4.77 -7.10
CA ALA A 28 -8.26 4.31 -6.28
C ALA A 28 -7.93 4.57 -4.81
N VAL A 29 -8.96 4.94 -4.06
CA VAL A 29 -8.91 5.14 -2.61
C VAL A 29 -10.01 4.27 -2.02
N ILE A 30 -9.63 3.33 -1.15
CA ILE A 30 -10.53 2.36 -0.54
C ILE A 30 -10.36 2.44 0.97
N HIS A 31 -11.35 2.99 1.67
CA HIS A 31 -11.42 2.96 3.13
C HIS A 31 -11.92 1.58 3.57
N TYR A 32 -11.00 0.61 3.67
CA TYR A 32 -11.34 -0.78 3.95
C TYR A 32 -11.67 -1.03 5.43
N ARG A 33 -11.33 -0.05 6.29
CA ARG A 33 -11.74 0.09 7.71
C ARG A 33 -11.99 1.57 7.98
N ASP A 34 -12.54 1.89 9.14
CA ASP A 34 -12.95 3.26 9.50
C ASP A 34 -11.76 4.24 9.56
N ASP A 35 -10.59 3.75 9.95
CA ASP A 35 -9.35 4.51 10.18
C ASP A 35 -8.19 4.09 9.25
N GLU A 36 -8.43 3.18 8.31
CA GLU A 36 -7.41 2.64 7.42
C GLU A 36 -7.80 2.75 5.95
N THR A 37 -6.83 3.05 5.10
CA THR A 37 -7.06 3.33 3.69
C THR A 37 -6.07 2.61 2.79
N MET A 38 -6.55 2.04 1.69
CA MET A 38 -5.75 1.41 0.66
C MET A 38 -5.78 2.27 -0.60
N TYR A 39 -4.62 2.51 -1.18
CA TYR A 39 -4.43 3.27 -2.41
C TYR A 39 -3.89 2.33 -3.49
N VAL A 40 -4.46 2.42 -4.70
CA VAL A 40 -3.99 1.63 -5.86
C VAL A 40 -3.74 2.57 -7.03
N GLU A 41 -2.55 2.49 -7.60
CA GLU A 41 -2.12 3.33 -8.71
C GLU A 41 -1.35 2.51 -9.75
N ALA A 42 -1.64 2.76 -11.03
CA ALA A 42 -0.92 2.18 -12.15
C ALA A 42 0.11 3.19 -12.66
N LYS A 43 1.37 2.78 -12.69
CA LYS A 43 2.49 3.50 -13.32
C LYS A 43 2.91 2.74 -14.57
N LYS A 44 3.79 3.33 -15.38
CA LYS A 44 4.26 2.74 -16.64
C LYS A 44 4.77 1.30 -16.50
N ASP A 45 5.59 1.04 -15.49
CA ASP A 45 6.35 -0.20 -15.32
C ASP A 45 5.84 -1.08 -14.17
N ARG A 46 4.85 -0.61 -13.41
CA ARG A 46 4.39 -1.26 -12.18
C ARG A 46 3.00 -0.83 -11.78
N VAL A 47 2.37 -1.62 -10.93
CA VAL A 47 1.20 -1.21 -10.16
C VAL A 47 1.64 -1.11 -8.72
N THR A 48 1.34 0.01 -8.08
CA THR A 48 1.70 0.29 -6.70
C THR A 48 0.46 0.20 -5.82
N VAL A 49 0.57 -0.53 -4.72
CA VAL A 49 -0.49 -0.66 -3.72
C VAL A 49 0.04 -0.16 -2.38
N VAL A 50 -0.57 0.89 -1.84
CA VAL A 50 -0.19 1.46 -0.54
C VAL A 50 -1.29 1.16 0.48
N PHE A 51 -0.92 0.53 1.58
CA PHE A 51 -1.77 0.36 2.76
C PHE A 51 -1.39 1.39 3.82
N SER A 52 -2.34 2.21 4.24
CA SER A 52 -2.26 3.07 5.42
C SER A 52 -2.97 2.37 6.57
N THR A 53 -2.19 1.81 7.50
CA THR A 53 -2.71 1.05 8.64
C THR A 53 -2.47 1.79 9.96
N VAL A 54 -3.32 1.53 10.95
CA VAL A 54 -3.28 2.14 12.28
C VAL A 54 -2.95 1.08 13.32
N PHE A 55 -1.88 1.31 14.08
CA PHE A 55 -1.48 0.48 15.21
C PHE A 55 -2.16 1.00 16.48
N LYS A 56 -3.11 0.22 17.02
CA LYS A 56 -3.91 0.65 18.17
C LYS A 56 -3.11 0.72 19.48
N ASP A 57 -2.09 -0.12 19.59
CA ASP A 57 -1.15 -0.13 20.72
C ASP A 57 0.17 0.49 20.27
N ASP A 58 0.80 1.27 21.15
CA ASP A 58 2.11 1.87 20.91
C ASP A 58 3.20 0.81 20.80
N ASP A 59 3.07 -0.30 21.53
CA ASP A 59 4.00 -1.42 21.45
C ASP A 59 3.89 -2.15 20.10
N ASP A 60 2.69 -2.23 19.53
CA ASP A 60 2.46 -2.84 18.21
C ASP A 60 3.17 -2.06 17.09
N VAL A 61 3.37 -0.74 17.25
CA VAL A 61 4.17 0.05 16.32
C VAL A 61 5.61 -0.46 16.26
N VAL A 62 6.19 -0.79 17.41
CA VAL A 62 7.58 -1.28 17.50
C VAL A 62 7.69 -2.67 16.89
N ILE A 63 6.76 -3.57 17.22
CA ILE A 63 6.71 -4.92 16.65
C ILE A 63 6.52 -4.85 15.13
N GLY A 64 5.55 -4.04 14.68
CA GLY A 64 5.26 -3.83 13.27
C GLY A 64 6.47 -3.34 12.47
N LYS A 65 7.26 -2.40 13.03
CA LYS A 65 8.52 -1.95 12.40
C LYS A 65 9.51 -3.07 12.18
N VAL A 66 9.66 -4.00 13.14
CA VAL A 66 10.57 -5.15 13.01
C VAL A 66 10.11 -6.06 11.86
N PHE A 67 8.81 -6.40 11.81
CA PHE A 67 8.27 -7.19 10.70
C PHE A 67 8.46 -6.48 9.35
N MET A 68 8.19 -5.18 9.28
CA MET A 68 8.31 -4.42 8.04
C MET A 68 9.76 -4.29 7.56
N GLN A 69 10.72 -4.27 8.46
CA GLN A 69 12.14 -4.34 8.11
C GLN A 69 12.46 -5.65 7.38
N GLU A 70 11.97 -6.79 7.87
CA GLU A 70 12.15 -8.09 7.19
C GLU A 70 11.48 -8.11 5.81
N PHE A 71 10.28 -7.55 5.67
CA PHE A 71 9.61 -7.43 4.37
C PHE A 71 10.40 -6.58 3.37
N LYS A 72 10.97 -5.46 3.83
CA LYS A 72 11.83 -4.60 3.00
C LYS A 72 13.06 -5.35 2.49
N GLU A 73 13.57 -6.29 3.28
CA GLU A 73 14.70 -7.16 2.93
C GLU A 73 14.29 -8.45 2.21
N GLY A 74 12.99 -8.70 2.03
CA GLY A 74 12.44 -9.97 1.50
C GLY A 74 12.93 -10.35 0.11
N ARG A 75 13.36 -9.38 -0.71
CA ARG A 75 13.97 -9.66 -2.02
C ARG A 75 15.33 -10.36 -1.94
N ARG A 76 15.95 -10.45 -0.76
CA ARG A 76 17.11 -11.32 -0.48
C ARG A 76 16.74 -12.79 -0.56
N ALA A 77 15.52 -13.16 -0.14
CA ALA A 77 15.03 -14.53 -0.19
C ALA A 77 14.43 -14.87 -1.57
N SER A 78 13.79 -13.90 -2.24
CA SER A 78 13.23 -14.09 -3.59
C SER A 78 13.42 -12.86 -4.46
N HIS A 79 14.30 -12.95 -5.46
CA HIS A 79 14.61 -11.82 -6.35
C HIS A 79 13.44 -11.39 -7.24
N THR A 80 12.48 -12.30 -7.51
CA THR A 80 11.28 -12.06 -8.31
C THR A 80 10.09 -11.53 -7.50
N ALA A 81 10.21 -11.46 -6.17
CA ALA A 81 9.17 -10.90 -5.33
C ALA A 81 9.04 -9.38 -5.55
N PRO A 82 7.82 -8.82 -5.33
CA PRO A 82 7.61 -7.37 -5.34
C PRO A 82 8.53 -6.64 -4.35
N GLN A 83 8.78 -5.36 -4.64
CA GLN A 83 9.50 -4.50 -3.71
C GLN A 83 8.55 -4.03 -2.62
N VAL A 84 8.99 -4.08 -1.37
CA VAL A 84 8.23 -3.52 -0.24
C VAL A 84 8.95 -2.29 0.31
N LEU A 85 8.21 -1.22 0.52
CA LEU A 85 8.66 -0.03 1.24
C LEU A 85 7.78 0.18 2.47
N PHE A 86 8.37 0.76 3.51
CA PHE A 86 7.67 1.12 4.73
C PHE A 86 8.01 2.56 5.11
N SER A 87 6.98 3.36 5.37
CA SER A 87 7.09 4.71 5.93
C SER A 87 6.30 4.77 7.22
N HIS A 88 6.89 5.38 8.24
CA HIS A 88 6.26 5.56 9.54
C HIS A 88 5.81 7.00 9.69
N ARG A 89 4.61 7.20 10.23
CA ARG A 89 3.96 8.50 10.50
C ARG A 89 3.51 9.28 9.30
N GLU A 90 4.39 9.43 8.30
CA GLU A 90 4.13 10.24 7.13
C GLU A 90 3.83 9.39 5.89
N PRO A 91 2.89 9.81 5.04
CA PRO A 91 2.64 9.17 3.76
C PRO A 91 3.85 9.27 2.83
N PRO A 92 4.02 8.30 1.91
CA PRO A 92 5.01 8.43 0.84
C PRO A 92 4.71 9.64 -0.05
N LEU A 93 5.73 10.16 -0.75
CA LEU A 93 5.62 11.38 -1.57
C LEU A 93 4.45 11.35 -2.55
N GLU A 94 4.14 10.19 -3.11
CA GLU A 94 3.02 9.99 -4.03
C GLU A 94 1.65 10.28 -3.40
N LEU A 95 1.50 10.19 -2.08
CA LEU A 95 0.25 10.46 -1.35
C LEU A 95 0.24 11.82 -0.63
N LYS A 96 1.27 12.67 -0.79
CA LYS A 96 1.33 13.95 -0.07
C LYS A 96 0.21 14.93 -0.41
N ASP A 97 -0.35 14.86 -1.62
CA ASP A 97 -1.42 15.74 -2.09
C ASP A 97 -2.82 15.15 -1.85
N THR A 98 -2.94 14.09 -1.05
CA THR A 98 -4.24 13.50 -0.66
C THR A 98 -4.57 13.79 0.80
N ASP A 99 -5.75 13.35 1.23
CA ASP A 99 -6.20 13.33 2.62
C ASP A 99 -5.55 12.19 3.44
N ALA A 100 -4.32 11.79 3.07
CA ALA A 100 -3.61 10.70 3.72
C ALA A 100 -3.28 11.09 5.17
N ALA A 101 -3.72 10.26 6.12
CA ALA A 101 -3.60 10.54 7.54
C ALA A 101 -2.13 10.55 8.01
N VAL A 102 -1.80 11.45 8.92
CA VAL A 102 -0.49 11.54 9.56
C VAL A 102 -0.65 11.27 11.05
N GLY A 103 0.23 10.47 11.64
CA GLY A 103 0.16 10.21 13.07
C GLY A 103 1.21 9.22 13.58
N ASP A 104 1.54 9.30 14.86
CA ASP A 104 2.57 8.43 15.47
C ASP A 104 2.23 6.94 15.42
N ASN A 105 0.95 6.61 15.32
CA ASN A 105 0.44 5.24 15.27
C ASN A 105 0.10 4.78 13.83
N ILE A 106 0.51 5.54 12.81
CA ILE A 106 0.22 5.23 11.42
C ILE A 106 1.46 4.66 10.72
N GLY A 107 1.23 3.59 9.95
CA GLY A 107 2.23 2.99 9.07
C GLY A 107 1.73 2.92 7.64
N TYR A 108 2.60 3.31 6.71
CA TYR A 108 2.38 3.16 5.28
C TYR A 108 3.23 2.02 4.73
N ILE A 109 2.59 1.03 4.13
CA ILE A 109 3.26 -0.12 3.51
C ILE A 109 2.97 -0.08 2.01
N THR A 110 4.01 0.02 1.20
CA THR A 110 3.91 0.07 -0.26
C THR A 110 4.40 -1.24 -0.85
N PHE A 111 3.58 -1.85 -1.70
CA PHE A 111 3.90 -3.01 -2.55
C PHE A 111 3.95 -2.60 -4.02
#